data_AF-A0A1V4GQB2-F1
#
_entry.id   AF-A0A1V4GQB2-F1
#
_cell.length_a   1.000
_cell.length_b   1.000
_cell.length_c   1.000
_cell.angle_alpha   90.00
_cell.angle_beta   90.00
_cell.angle_gamma   90.00
#
_symmetry.space_group_name_H-M   'P 1'
#
loop_
_entity.id
_entity.type
_entity.pdbx_description
1 polymer ?
#
loop_
_entity_poly.entity_id
_entity_poly.type
_entity_poly.pdbx_seq_one_letter_code
_entity_poly.pdbx_strand_id
1 'polypeptide(L)'
;MLKKVMAVMTTPIALGAIQEIFFKEKEPVSIEYILDNISPDIDKEIIDTVSKKELNPIGGEIIIYIDNHTKDVIIEWDFYFKDRQGKSDQMTKISSKKMVRQEYITRDDYFSLKNKPLNFPITSPDIKHGN
;
A
#
# COMPACT_ATOMS: atom_id res chain seq x y z
N MET A 1 42.43 -9.30 -6.39
CA MET A 1 41.32 -10.19 -5.95
C MET A 1 40.08 -9.45 -5.40
N LEU A 2 39.92 -8.13 -5.60
CA LEU A 2 38.79 -7.36 -5.03
C LEU A 2 37.49 -7.37 -5.88
N LYS A 3 37.56 -7.71 -7.17
CA LYS A 3 36.42 -7.54 -8.10
C LYS A 3 35.35 -8.64 -8.00
N LYS A 4 35.66 -9.81 -7.46
CA LYS A 4 34.68 -10.93 -7.36
C LYS A 4 33.70 -10.79 -6.19
N VAL A 5 34.06 -10.06 -5.13
CA VAL A 5 33.19 -9.89 -3.95
C VAL A 5 32.03 -8.91 -4.23
N MET A 6 32.27 -7.85 -5.00
CA MET A 6 31.19 -6.90 -5.33
C MET A 6 30.13 -7.48 -6.28
N ALA A 7 30.48 -8.45 -7.12
CA ALA A 7 29.54 -9.07 -8.06
C ALA A 7 28.50 -9.98 -7.37
N VAL A 8 28.79 -10.47 -6.16
CA VAL A 8 27.86 -11.33 -5.40
C VAL A 8 26.75 -10.48 -4.76
N MET A 9 27.06 -9.24 -4.35
CA MET A 9 26.08 -8.34 -3.73
C MET A 9 25.02 -7.77 -4.69
N THR A 10 25.19 -7.94 -6.01
CA THR A 10 24.26 -7.43 -7.03
C THR A 10 23.37 -8.50 -7.65
N THR A 11 23.43 -9.73 -7.16
CA THR A 11 22.47 -10.77 -7.58
C THR A 11 21.15 -10.62 -6.81
N PRO A 12 19.98 -10.76 -7.45
CA PRO A 12 18.68 -10.64 -6.76
C PRO A 12 18.53 -11.55 -5.54
N ILE A 13 19.25 -12.68 -5.54
CA ILE A 13 19.31 -13.65 -4.46
C ILE A 13 19.98 -13.05 -3.21
N ALA A 14 21.00 -12.20 -3.37
CA ALA A 14 21.64 -11.51 -2.26
C ALA A 14 20.78 -10.37 -1.70
N LEU A 15 19.98 -9.67 -2.52
CA LEU A 15 19.01 -8.68 -2.05
C LEU A 15 17.86 -9.33 -1.25
N GLY A 16 17.38 -10.51 -1.68
CA GLY A 16 16.42 -11.30 -0.92
C GLY A 16 16.99 -11.83 0.41
N ALA A 17 18.23 -12.31 0.41
CA ALA A 17 18.90 -12.78 1.63
C ALA A 17 19.25 -11.63 2.60
N ILE A 18 19.50 -10.42 2.10
CA ILE A 18 19.65 -9.24 2.97
C ILE A 18 18.31 -8.93 3.66
N GLN A 19 17.17 -9.05 2.98
CA GLN A 19 15.87 -8.89 3.66
C GLN A 19 15.67 -9.89 4.81
N GLU A 20 16.20 -11.12 4.69
CA GLU A 20 16.12 -12.14 5.75
C GLU A 20 17.08 -11.91 6.94
N ILE A 21 18.25 -11.28 6.74
CA ILE A 21 19.19 -10.95 7.81
C ILE A 21 18.76 -9.70 8.60
N PHE A 22 17.89 -8.86 8.03
CA PHE A 22 17.31 -7.69 8.71
C PHE A 22 16.11 -8.02 9.63
N PHE A 23 15.72 -9.29 9.79
CA PHE A 23 14.79 -9.73 10.84
C PHE A 23 15.45 -9.81 12.23
N LYS A 24 16.27 -8.80 12.58
CA LYS A 24 16.33 -8.35 13.97
C LYS A 24 14.90 -8.01 14.36
N GLU A 25 14.44 -8.50 15.50
CA GLU A 25 13.17 -8.17 16.15
C GLU A 25 12.67 -6.80 15.69
N LYS A 26 11.75 -6.78 14.71
CA LYS A 26 11.29 -5.52 14.13
C LYS A 26 10.54 -4.81 15.24
N GLU A 27 11.13 -3.77 15.79
CA GLU A 27 10.45 -2.91 16.74
C GLU A 27 9.10 -2.51 16.14
N PRO A 28 8.01 -2.54 16.92
CA PRO A 28 6.71 -2.14 16.42
C PRO A 28 6.77 -0.73 15.82
N VAL A 29 6.23 -0.58 14.61
CA VAL A 29 6.27 0.69 13.87
C VAL A 29 4.93 1.42 13.95
N SER A 30 4.93 2.72 13.67
CA SER A 30 3.68 3.47 13.63
C SER A 30 2.83 3.13 12.41
N ILE A 31 1.53 3.37 12.49
CA ILE A 31 0.62 3.27 11.34
C ILE A 31 1.05 4.23 10.23
N GLU A 32 1.51 5.43 10.57
CA GLU A 32 2.03 6.41 9.61
C GLU A 32 3.18 5.82 8.78
N TYR A 33 4.15 5.18 9.44
CA TYR A 33 5.25 4.51 8.74
C TYR A 33 4.75 3.40 7.81
N ILE A 34 3.74 2.62 8.24
CA ILE A 34 3.16 1.57 7.40
C ILE A 34 2.48 2.18 6.17
N LEU A 35 1.74 3.28 6.33
CA LEU A 35 1.08 3.98 5.24
C LEU A 35 2.08 4.52 4.22
N ASP A 36 3.17 5.13 4.68
CA ASP A 36 4.26 5.61 3.80
C ASP A 36 4.85 4.48 2.95
N ASN A 37 4.93 3.27 3.51
CA ASN A 37 5.45 2.10 2.82
C ASN A 37 4.41 1.42 1.89
N ILE A 38 3.12 1.69 2.06
CA ILE A 38 2.05 1.16 1.21
C ILE A 38 1.70 2.13 0.07
N SER A 39 1.91 3.44 0.24
CA SER A 39 1.62 4.44 -0.80
C SER A 39 2.15 4.08 -2.19
N PRO A 40 3.39 3.59 -2.37
CA PRO A 40 3.89 3.21 -3.68
C PRO A 40 3.15 2.01 -4.31
N ASP A 41 2.65 1.07 -3.49
CA ASP A 41 1.86 -0.06 -3.96
C ASP A 41 0.49 0.42 -4.47
N ILE A 42 -0.14 1.37 -3.77
CA ILE A 42 -1.40 2.01 -4.17
C ILE A 42 -1.21 2.78 -5.48
N ASP A 43 -0.18 3.62 -5.57
CA ASP A 43 0.11 4.40 -6.78
C ASP A 43 0.31 3.49 -8.00
N LYS A 44 1.03 2.39 -7.82
CA LYS A 44 1.24 1.40 -8.88
C LYS A 44 -0.08 0.77 -9.33
N GLU A 45 -0.96 0.40 -8.40
CA GLU A 45 -2.27 -0.18 -8.72
C GLU A 45 -3.15 0.80 -9.52
N ILE A 46 -3.12 2.09 -9.17
CA ILE A 46 -3.84 3.14 -9.90
C ILE A 46 -3.29 3.26 -11.31
N ILE A 47 -1.97 3.39 -11.48
CA ILE A 47 -1.31 3.53 -12.79
C ILE A 47 -1.58 2.32 -13.69
N ASP A 48 -1.47 1.12 -13.13
CA ASP A 48 -1.75 -0.14 -13.83
C ASP A 48 -3.20 -0.19 -14.31
N THR A 49 -4.14 0.26 -13.47
CA THR A 49 -5.56 0.29 -13.81
C THR A 49 -5.83 1.26 -14.94
N VAL A 50 -5.33 2.49 -14.83
CA VAL A 50 -5.51 3.54 -15.85
C VAL A 50 -4.97 3.07 -17.20
N SER A 51 -3.78 2.45 -17.20
CA SER A 51 -3.12 1.98 -18.41
C SER A 51 -3.84 0.80 -19.06
N LYS A 52 -4.41 -0.12 -18.27
CA LYS A 52 -5.04 -1.35 -18.79
C LYS A 52 -6.51 -1.16 -19.19
N LYS A 53 -7.23 -0.28 -18.51
CA LYS A 53 -8.70 -0.18 -18.62
C LYS A 53 -9.20 1.11 -19.28
N GLU A 54 -8.29 2.00 -19.69
CA GLU A 54 -8.64 3.34 -20.23
C GLU A 54 -9.64 4.08 -19.32
N LEU A 55 -9.33 4.15 -18.03
CA LEU A 55 -10.16 4.83 -17.04
C LEU A 55 -9.49 6.09 -16.54
N ASN A 56 -10.28 7.09 -16.14
CA ASN A 56 -9.80 8.26 -15.43
C ASN A 56 -9.96 8.05 -13.92
N PRO A 57 -8.90 8.27 -13.12
CA PRO A 57 -9.00 8.23 -11.67
C PRO A 57 -9.89 9.37 -11.16
N ILE A 58 -10.63 9.12 -10.08
CA ILE A 58 -11.48 10.10 -9.39
C ILE A 58 -10.95 10.38 -7.98
N GLY A 59 -10.35 9.38 -7.35
CA GLY A 59 -9.88 9.42 -5.97
C GLY A 59 -10.24 8.13 -5.25
N GLY A 60 -10.05 8.11 -3.95
CA GLY A 60 -10.25 6.91 -3.15
C GLY A 60 -10.26 7.19 -1.66
N GLU A 61 -10.21 6.13 -0.89
CA GLU A 61 -10.10 6.16 0.56
C GLU A 61 -9.26 4.98 1.05
N ILE A 62 -8.51 5.21 2.13
CA ILE A 62 -7.85 4.18 2.93
C ILE A 62 -8.61 4.07 4.25
N ILE A 63 -8.97 2.86 4.61
CA ILE A 63 -9.66 2.54 5.87
C ILE A 63 -8.73 1.61 6.65
N ILE A 64 -8.47 1.97 7.91
CA ILE A 64 -7.62 1.18 8.81
C ILE A 64 -8.44 0.80 10.04
N TYR A 65 -8.49 -0.49 10.33
CA TYR A 65 -9.27 -1.02 11.45
C TYR A 65 -8.65 -2.30 12.00
N ILE A 66 -9.09 -2.71 13.18
CA ILE A 66 -8.71 -3.99 13.77
C ILE A 66 -9.73 -5.06 13.36
N ASP A 67 -9.26 -6.16 12.78
CA ASP A 67 -10.09 -7.31 12.52
C ASP A 67 -10.59 -7.91 13.84
N ASN A 68 -11.91 -8.14 13.92
CA ASN A 68 -12.52 -8.60 15.16
C ASN A 68 -12.16 -10.04 15.51
N HIS A 69 -11.76 -10.86 14.53
CA HIS A 69 -11.45 -12.27 14.72
C HIS A 69 -9.96 -12.48 15.00
N THR A 70 -9.09 -11.96 14.15
CA THR A 70 -7.64 -12.16 14.26
C THR A 70 -6.97 -11.19 15.22
N LYS A 71 -7.62 -10.05 15.49
CA LYS A 71 -7.06 -8.91 16.23
C LYS A 71 -5.90 -8.22 15.53
N ASP A 72 -5.64 -8.55 14.28
CA ASP A 72 -4.66 -7.89 13.42
C ASP A 72 -5.22 -6.59 12.84
N VAL A 73 -4.34 -5.72 12.38
CA VAL A 73 -4.72 -4.48 11.71
C VAL A 73 -4.92 -4.75 10.22
N ILE A 74 -6.07 -4.34 9.70
CA ILE A 74 -6.40 -4.36 8.28
C ILE A 74 -6.28 -2.94 7.75
N ILE A 75 -5.57 -2.80 6.64
CA ILE A 75 -5.48 -1.59 5.84
C ILE A 75 -6.15 -1.91 4.52
N GLU A 76 -7.34 -1.37 4.29
CA GLU A 76 -8.07 -1.49 3.04
C GLU A 76 -7.99 -0.18 2.29
N TRP A 77 -7.88 -0.24 0.97
CA TRP A 77 -8.00 0.93 0.13
C TRP A 77 -8.93 0.66 -1.04
N ASP A 78 -9.79 1.63 -1.25
CA ASP A 78 -10.75 1.68 -2.32
C ASP A 78 -10.38 2.85 -3.24
N PHE A 79 -10.31 2.57 -4.54
CA PHE A 79 -10.04 3.59 -5.54
C PHE A 79 -11.09 3.56 -6.65
N TYR A 80 -11.56 4.74 -7.00
CA TYR A 80 -12.71 4.96 -7.87
C TYR A 80 -12.27 5.57 -9.19
N PHE A 81 -12.88 5.08 -10.26
CA PHE A 81 -12.57 5.48 -11.63
C PHE A 81 -13.85 5.72 -12.44
N LYS A 82 -13.76 6.60 -13.44
CA LYS A 82 -14.78 6.80 -14.49
C LYS A 82 -14.20 6.43 -15.84
N ASP A 83 -15.08 6.14 -16.79
CA ASP A 83 -14.68 6.03 -18.20
C ASP A 83 -13.90 7.27 -18.65
N ARG A 84 -12.85 7.07 -19.47
CA ARG A 84 -11.99 8.14 -19.99
C ARG A 84 -12.78 9.24 -20.71
N GLN A 85 -13.89 8.87 -21.35
CA GLN A 85 -14.75 9.80 -22.08
C GLN A 85 -15.73 10.54 -21.17
N GLY A 86 -15.84 10.14 -19.89
CA GLY A 86 -16.78 10.72 -18.92
C GLY A 86 -18.26 10.56 -19.32
N LYS A 87 -18.56 9.62 -20.22
CA LYS A 87 -19.90 9.43 -20.81
C LYS A 87 -20.79 8.49 -20.00
N SER A 88 -20.19 7.66 -19.15
CA SER A 88 -20.91 6.72 -18.30
C SER A 88 -20.93 7.24 -16.87
N ASP A 89 -22.12 7.26 -16.26
CA ASP A 89 -22.29 7.48 -14.83
C ASP A 89 -21.82 6.29 -13.98
N GLN A 90 -21.41 5.19 -14.63
CA GLN A 90 -20.92 4.00 -13.94
C GLN A 90 -19.50 4.23 -13.42
N MET A 91 -19.37 4.21 -12.10
CA MET A 91 -18.11 4.24 -11.39
C MET A 91 -17.54 2.82 -11.29
N THR A 92 -16.27 2.66 -11.67
CA THR A 92 -15.52 1.43 -11.39
C THR A 92 -14.79 1.58 -10.07
N LYS A 93 -15.07 0.69 -9.13
CA LYS A 93 -14.37 0.59 -7.85
C LYS A 93 -13.34 -0.53 -7.92
N ILE A 94 -12.12 -0.26 -7.46
CA ILE A 94 -11.09 -1.26 -7.21
C ILE A 94 -10.77 -1.23 -5.73
N SER A 95 -10.77 -2.41 -5.12
CA SER A 95 -10.56 -2.60 -3.69
C SER A 95 -9.41 -3.55 -3.47
N SER A 96 -8.50 -3.17 -2.59
CA SER A 96 -7.36 -3.98 -2.19
C SER A 96 -7.13 -3.83 -0.69
N LYS A 97 -6.44 -4.81 -0.10
CA LYS A 97 -6.19 -4.82 1.35
C LYS A 97 -4.89 -5.48 1.73
N LYS A 98 -4.37 -5.07 2.89
CA LYS A 98 -3.19 -5.64 3.53
C LYS A 98 -3.46 -5.87 5.01
N MET A 99 -3.09 -7.05 5.48
CA MET A 99 -3.15 -7.40 6.90
C MET A 99 -1.75 -7.21 7.50
N VAL A 100 -1.70 -6.52 8.64
CA VAL A 100 -0.50 -6.32 9.43
C VAL A 100 -0.76 -6.89 10.81
N ARG A 101 0.11 -7.81 11.22
CA ARG A 101 -0.04 -8.45 12.53
C ARG A 101 0.09 -7.42 13.64
N GLN A 102 -0.71 -7.58 14.69
CA GLN A 102 -0.73 -6.61 15.80
C GLN A 102 0.65 -6.38 16.43
N GLU A 103 1.51 -7.40 16.49
CA GLU A 103 2.84 -7.30 17.09
C GLU A 103 3.80 -6.37 16.33
N TYR A 104 3.47 -5.98 15.10
CA TYR A 104 4.29 -5.10 14.27
C TYR A 104 3.88 -3.63 14.38
N ILE A 105 2.85 -3.30 15.16
CA ILE A 105 2.32 -1.94 15.29
C ILE A 105 2.52 -1.44 16.71
N THR A 106 2.85 -0.15 16.86
CA THR A 106 3.00 0.46 18.18
C THR A 106 1.74 0.25 19.02
N ARG A 107 1.96 0.10 20.32
CA ARG A 107 0.86 -0.12 21.27
C ARG A 107 -0.17 1.03 21.21
N ASP A 108 0.30 2.27 21.14
CA ASP A 108 -0.56 3.46 21.16
C ASP A 108 -1.44 3.55 19.91
N ASP A 109 -0.88 3.25 18.74
CA ASP A 109 -1.64 3.21 17.48
C ASP A 109 -2.68 2.08 17.49
N TYR A 110 -2.31 0.91 18.00
CA TYR A 110 -3.23 -0.21 18.14
C TYR A 110 -4.42 0.15 19.06
N PHE A 111 -4.15 0.76 20.21
CA PHE A 111 -5.22 1.21 21.12
C PHE A 111 -6.09 2.31 20.50
N SER A 112 -5.49 3.21 19.73
CA SER A 112 -6.23 4.24 18.99
C SER A 112 -7.20 3.62 18.00
N LEU A 113 -6.76 2.65 17.20
CA LEU A 113 -7.59 1.90 16.26
C LEU A 113 -8.71 1.09 16.92
N LYS A 114 -8.46 0.56 18.12
CA LYS A 114 -9.47 -0.19 18.88
C LYS A 114 -10.67 0.66 19.25
N ASN A 115 -10.47 1.96 19.44
CA ASN A 115 -11.55 2.90 19.75
C ASN A 115 -12.31 3.34 18.50
N LYS A 116 -11.59 3.56 17.38
CA LYS A 116 -12.19 4.04 16.14
C LYS A 116 -11.32 3.70 14.92
N PRO A 117 -11.91 3.22 13.81
CA PRO A 117 -11.23 3.13 12.53
C PRO A 117 -10.68 4.49 12.06
N LEU A 118 -9.55 4.46 11.39
CA LEU A 118 -8.98 5.63 10.73
C LEU A 118 -9.36 5.62 9.25
N ASN A 119 -9.73 6.79 8.72
CA ASN A 119 -10.09 6.97 7.32
C ASN A 119 -9.25 8.10 6.73
N PHE A 120 -8.60 7.85 5.60
CA PHE A 120 -7.77 8.83 4.89
C PHE A 120 -8.24 8.94 3.45
N PRO A 121 -8.53 10.15 2.93
CA PRO A 121 -8.86 10.31 1.52
C PRO A 121 -7.61 10.10 0.65
N ILE A 122 -7.78 9.40 -0.48
CA ILE A 122 -6.77 9.33 -1.54
C ILE A 122 -7.16 10.34 -2.61
N THR A 123 -6.31 11.33 -2.83
CA THR A 123 -6.49 12.29 -3.92
C THR A 123 -6.21 11.60 -5.26
N SER A 124 -7.02 11.89 -6.27
CA SER A 124 -6.72 11.43 -7.63
C SER A 124 -5.35 11.96 -8.07
N PRO A 125 -4.44 11.08 -8.54
CA PRO A 125 -3.21 11.55 -9.15
C PRO A 125 -3.51 12.28 -10.46
N ASP A 126 -2.75 13.33 -10.75
CA ASP A 126 -2.78 14.03 -12.04
C ASP A 126 -2.01 13.21 -13.09
N ILE A 127 -2.68 12.19 -13.64
CA ILE A 127 -2.11 11.34 -14.67
C ILE A 127 -2.35 12.02 -16.03
N LYS A 128 -1.31 12.72 -16.52
CA LYS A 128 -1.30 13.22 -17.90
C LYS A 128 -1.17 12.03 -18.84
N HIS A 129 -2.26 11.71 -19.52
CA HIS A 129 -2.22 10.79 -20.66
C HIS A 129 -1.32 11.42 -21.73
N GLY A 130 -0.19 10.80 -22.03
CA GLY A 130 0.71 11.25 -23.09
C GLY A 130 -0.03 11.34 -24.43
N ASN A 131 0.29 12.37 -25.21
CA ASN A 131 -0.15 12.54 -26.60
C ASN A 131 0.31 11.37 -27.48
#